data_AF-A0A6I1VVL8-F1
#
_entry.id   AF-A0A6I1VVL8-F1
#
_cell.length_a   1.000
_cell.length_b   1.000
_cell.length_c   1.000
_cell.angle_alpha   90.00
_cell.angle_beta   90.00
_cell.angle_gamma   90.00
#
_symmetry.space_group_name_H-M   'P 1'
#
loop_
_entity.id
_entity.type
_entity.pdbx_description
1 polymer ?
#
loop_
_entity_poly.entity_id
_entity_poly.type
_entity_poly.pdbx_seq_one_letter_code
_entity_poly.pdbx_strand_id
1 'polypeptide(L)'
;NSARYGISWGALGAAEFCWHTARQYTLDRQQFGRPLAATQLIQKKLADMQTEITLALQGCLRLGRMKDEGTAAVEITSIMKRNSCGKSLDIARMARDMLGGNGISDEFGVARHLVNLEV
;
A
#
# COMPACT_ATOMS: atom_id res chain seq x y z
N ASN A 1 -22.83 -6.22 -2.89
CA ASN A 1 -21.54 -6.13 -2.16
C ASN A 1 -20.29 -6.44 -2.99
N SER A 2 -20.38 -6.76 -4.28
CA SER A 2 -19.21 -7.09 -5.11
C SER A 2 -18.26 -5.92 -5.34
N ALA A 3 -18.77 -4.68 -5.44
CA ALA A 3 -17.94 -3.48 -5.58
C ALA A 3 -16.97 -3.28 -4.41
N ARG A 4 -17.42 -3.48 -3.16
CA ARG A 4 -16.57 -3.34 -1.96
C ARG A 4 -15.45 -4.38 -1.91
N TYR A 5 -15.74 -5.60 -2.37
CA TYR A 5 -14.73 -6.64 -2.50
C TYR A 5 -13.67 -6.23 -3.54
N GLY A 6 -14.09 -5.76 -4.72
CA GLY A 6 -13.17 -5.25 -5.74
C GLY A 6 -12.30 -4.09 -5.25
N ILE A 7 -12.88 -3.14 -4.51
CA ILE A 7 -12.14 -2.02 -3.91
C ILE A 7 -11.08 -2.51 -2.90
N SER A 8 -11.33 -3.61 -2.19
CA SER A 8 -10.37 -4.18 -1.25
C SER A 8 -9.08 -4.61 -1.97
N TRP A 9 -9.18 -5.18 -3.16
CA TRP A 9 -8.03 -5.49 -4.00
C TRP A 9 -7.41 -4.26 -4.66
N GLY A 10 -8.25 -3.40 -5.26
CA GLY A 10 -7.79 -2.23 -6.00
C GLY A 10 -6.98 -1.26 -5.14
N ALA A 11 -7.38 -1.04 -3.89
CA ALA A 11 -6.63 -0.19 -2.96
C ALA A 11 -5.23 -0.74 -2.69
N LEU A 12 -5.09 -2.06 -2.49
CA LEU A 12 -3.80 -2.70 -2.23
C LEU A 12 -2.87 -2.63 -3.44
N GLY A 13 -3.40 -2.67 -4.67
CA GLY A 13 -2.59 -2.44 -5.87
C GLY A 13 -1.94 -1.04 -5.89
N ALA A 14 -2.66 -0.01 -5.42
CA ALA A 14 -2.07 1.32 -5.24
C ALA A 14 -1.02 1.35 -4.12
N ALA A 15 -1.23 0.60 -3.04
CA ALA A 15 -0.24 0.45 -1.97
C ALA A 15 1.05 -0.23 -2.46
N GLU A 16 0.93 -1.31 -3.24
CA GLU A 16 2.05 -2.02 -3.85
C GLU A 16 2.85 -1.11 -4.78
N PHE A 17 2.17 -0.33 -5.63
CA PHE A 17 2.83 0.66 -6.47
C PHE A 17 3.66 1.65 -5.63
N CYS A 18 3.04 2.25 -4.61
CA CYS A 18 3.71 3.21 -3.73
C CYS A 18 4.92 2.59 -3.00
N TRP A 19 4.77 1.38 -2.48
CA TRP A 19 5.84 0.64 -1.81
C TRP A 19 7.00 0.34 -2.75
N HIS A 20 6.73 -0.21 -3.93
CA HIS A 20 7.76 -0.52 -4.93
C HIS A 20 8.52 0.72 -5.39
N THR A 21 7.80 1.81 -5.65
CA THR A 21 8.40 3.09 -6.05
C THR A 21 9.29 3.65 -4.93
N ALA A 22 8.82 3.65 -3.67
CA ALA A 22 9.63 4.09 -2.54
C ALA A 22 10.86 3.21 -2.31
N ARG A 23 10.74 1.89 -2.48
CA ARG A 23 11.86 0.95 -2.39
C ARG A 23 12.90 1.26 -3.45
N GLN A 24 12.50 1.38 -4.71
CA GLN A 24 13.44 1.64 -5.81
C GLN A 24 14.11 3.00 -5.63
N TYR A 25 13.32 4.05 -5.35
CA TYR A 25 13.84 5.39 -5.11
C TYR A 25 14.89 5.42 -3.98
N THR A 26 14.65 4.72 -2.87
CA THR A 26 15.59 4.71 -1.75
C THR A 26 16.85 3.87 -2.00
N LEU A 27 16.81 2.91 -2.92
CA LEU A 27 18.01 2.20 -3.39
C LEU A 27 18.86 3.10 -4.29
N ASP A 28 18.23 3.88 -5.17
CA ASP A 28 18.93 4.71 -6.16
C ASP A 28 19.42 6.04 -5.56
N ARG A 29 18.64 6.63 -4.65
CA ARG A 29 18.95 7.93 -4.05
C ARG A 29 20.06 7.82 -3.02
N GLN A 30 21.16 8.52 -3.27
CA GLN A 30 22.28 8.62 -2.34
C GLN A 30 22.20 9.87 -1.46
N GLN A 31 22.38 9.72 -0.15
CA GLN A 31 22.57 10.81 0.81
C GLN A 31 23.55 10.36 1.89
N PHE A 32 24.34 11.31 2.41
CA PHE A 32 25.36 11.01 3.43
C PHE A 32 26.33 9.90 2.97
N GLY A 33 26.69 9.90 1.68
CA GLY A 33 27.66 8.96 1.10
C GLY A 33 27.17 7.52 0.87
N ARG A 34 25.85 7.25 0.97
CA ARG A 34 25.29 5.89 0.81
C ARG A 34 23.83 5.94 0.33
N PRO A 35 23.26 4.82 -0.17
CA PRO A 35 21.83 4.75 -0.48
C PRO A 35 20.95 5.06 0.74
N LEU A 36 19.83 5.73 0.53
CA LEU A 36 18.84 5.98 1.59
C LEU A 36 18.34 4.67 2.23
N ALA A 37 18.19 3.62 1.43
CA ALA A 37 17.79 2.27 1.87
C ALA A 37 18.74 1.64 2.90
N ALA A 38 19.97 2.15 3.06
CA ALA A 38 20.87 1.72 4.12
C ALA A 38 20.50 2.29 5.50
N THR A 39 19.54 3.20 5.60
CA THR A 39 19.10 3.81 6.86
C THR A 39 18.06 2.94 7.56
N GLN A 40 18.26 2.63 8.84
CA GLN A 40 17.37 1.75 9.62
C GLN A 40 15.90 2.19 9.60
N LEU A 41 15.63 3.50 9.68
CA LEU A 41 14.27 4.03 9.61
C LEU A 41 13.60 3.77 8.25
N ILE A 42 14.36 3.82 7.14
CA ILE A 42 13.86 3.49 5.81
C ILE A 42 13.56 2.00 5.71
N GLN A 43 14.45 1.15 6.22
CA GLN A 43 14.26 -0.31 6.25
C GLN A 43 13.02 -0.70 7.05
N LYS A 44 12.83 -0.11 8.23
CA LYS A 44 11.64 -0.32 9.06
C LYS A 44 10.37 0.05 8.29
N LYS A 45 10.33 1.24 7.69
CA LYS A 45 9.17 1.68 6.90
C LYS A 45 8.84 0.71 5.76
N LEU A 46 9.85 0.25 5.01
CA LEU A 46 9.65 -0.73 3.93
C LEU A 46 9.15 -2.08 4.44
N ALA A 47 9.68 -2.56 5.57
CA ALA A 47 9.24 -3.81 6.19
C ALA A 47 7.79 -3.72 6.69
N ASP A 48 7.42 -2.60 7.32
CA ASP A 48 6.06 -2.34 7.80
C ASP A 48 5.08 -2.30 6.61
N MET A 49 5.40 -1.56 5.54
CA MET A 49 4.58 -1.51 4.31
C MET A 49 4.35 -2.91 3.72
N GLN A 50 5.43 -3.68 3.51
CA GLN A 50 5.35 -5.03 2.96
C GLN A 50 4.48 -5.95 3.83
N THR A 51 4.62 -5.83 5.16
CA THR A 51 3.87 -6.64 6.11
C THR A 51 2.37 -6.39 5.98
N GLU A 52 1.96 -5.12 5.98
CA GLU A 52 0.56 -4.74 5.88
C GLU A 52 -0.07 -5.12 4.53
N ILE A 53 0.66 -4.93 3.43
CA ILE A 53 0.24 -5.38 2.09
C ILE A 53 0.02 -6.90 2.10
N THR A 54 1.00 -7.65 2.60
CA THR A 54 0.96 -9.12 2.60
C THR A 54 -0.23 -9.63 3.40
N LEU A 55 -0.43 -9.10 4.60
CA LEU A 55 -1.56 -9.49 5.46
C LEU A 55 -2.90 -9.16 4.81
N ALA A 56 -3.04 -7.95 4.24
CA ALA A 56 -4.27 -7.53 3.61
C ALA A 56 -4.60 -8.35 2.34
N LEU A 57 -3.60 -8.68 1.51
CA LEU A 57 -3.77 -9.53 0.34
C LEU A 57 -4.20 -10.95 0.73
N GLN A 58 -3.64 -11.53 1.80
CA GLN A 58 -4.08 -12.83 2.32
C GLN A 58 -5.54 -12.77 2.83
N GLY A 59 -5.93 -11.68 3.49
CA GLY A 59 -7.32 -11.44 3.88
C GLY A 59 -8.27 -11.35 2.69
N CYS A 60 -7.89 -10.61 1.64
CA CYS A 60 -8.65 -10.49 0.40
C CYS A 60 -8.79 -11.83 -0.33
N LEU A 61 -7.73 -12.63 -0.36
CA LEU A 61 -7.74 -13.99 -0.92
C LEU A 61 -8.69 -14.90 -0.14
N ARG A 62 -8.63 -14.91 1.20
CA ARG A 62 -9.53 -15.72 2.01
C ARG A 62 -10.98 -15.31 1.82
N LEU A 63 -11.27 -14.00 1.80
CA LEU A 63 -12.61 -13.50 1.52
C LEU A 63 -13.07 -13.95 0.13
N GLY A 64 -12.21 -13.94 -0.89
CA GLY A 64 -12.53 -14.46 -2.22
C GLY A 64 -13.00 -15.91 -2.17
N ARG A 65 -12.21 -16.78 -1.55
CA ARG A 65 -12.55 -18.21 -1.38
C ARG A 65 -13.87 -18.40 -0.62
N MET A 66 -14.09 -17.64 0.45
CA MET A 66 -15.37 -17.68 1.19
C MET A 66 -16.56 -17.26 0.34
N LYS A 67 -16.38 -16.33 -0.62
CA LYS A 67 -17.44 -15.94 -1.55
C LYS A 67 -17.75 -17.05 -2.55
N ASP A 68 -16.71 -17.72 -3.06
CA ASP A 68 -16.87 -18.87 -3.96
C ASP A 68 -17.54 -20.06 -3.25
N GLU A 69 -17.20 -20.28 -1.98
CA GLU A 69 -17.81 -21.29 -1.09
C GLU A 69 -19.24 -20.92 -0.65
N GLY A 70 -19.71 -19.69 -0.89
CA GLY A 70 -20.99 -19.20 -0.39
C GLY A 70 -21.06 -18.96 1.13
N THR A 71 -19.92 -18.93 1.82
CA THR A 71 -19.82 -18.80 3.29
C THR A 71 -19.46 -17.38 3.77
N ALA A 72 -19.22 -16.45 2.85
CA ALA A 72 -18.81 -15.08 3.18
C ALA A 72 -19.94 -14.26 3.82
N ALA A 73 -19.81 -13.99 5.13
CA ALA A 73 -20.63 -12.99 5.81
C ALA A 73 -20.42 -11.58 5.22
N VAL A 74 -21.49 -10.79 5.17
CA VAL A 74 -21.50 -9.45 4.54
C VAL A 74 -20.54 -8.50 5.25
N GLU A 75 -20.44 -8.63 6.57
CA GLU A 75 -19.62 -7.84 7.48
C GLU A 75 -18.13 -7.96 7.12
N ILE A 76 -17.68 -9.16 6.74
CA ILE A 76 -16.27 -9.41 6.37
C ILE A 76 -15.89 -8.59 5.15
N THR A 77 -16.80 -8.43 4.18
CA THR A 77 -16.55 -7.58 3.01
C THR A 77 -16.32 -6.12 3.41
N SER A 78 -17.08 -5.62 4.39
CA SER A 78 -16.93 -4.25 4.90
C SER A 78 -15.64 -4.07 5.69
N ILE A 79 -15.27 -5.04 6.53
CA ILE A 79 -14.03 -5.05 7.29
C ILE A 79 -12.83 -5.06 6.35
N MET A 80 -12.83 -5.95 5.35
CA MET A 80 -11.73 -6.05 4.38
C MET A 80 -11.56 -4.78 3.57
N LYS A 81 -12.65 -4.17 3.08
CA LYS A 81 -12.59 -2.88 2.38
C LYS A 81 -11.99 -1.82 3.27
N ARG A 82 -12.49 -1.69 4.51
CA ARG A 82 -12.03 -0.67 5.46
C ARG A 82 -10.53 -0.81 5.75
N ASN A 83 -10.06 -2.02 6.05
CA ASN A 83 -8.65 -2.27 6.32
C ASN A 83 -7.78 -1.96 5.10
N SER A 84 -8.15 -2.50 3.94
CA SER A 84 -7.37 -2.34 2.71
C SER A 84 -7.22 -0.88 2.30
N CYS A 85 -8.31 -0.09 2.33
CA CYS A 85 -8.24 1.34 2.04
C CYS A 85 -7.36 2.10 3.05
N GLY A 86 -7.57 1.87 4.35
CA GLY A 86 -6.82 2.57 5.40
C GLY A 86 -5.32 2.28 5.33
N LYS A 87 -4.94 1.00 5.24
CA LYS A 87 -3.53 0.60 5.13
C LYS A 87 -2.90 1.10 3.84
N SER A 88 -3.62 1.08 2.72
CA SER A 88 -3.10 1.59 1.45
C SER A 88 -2.82 3.08 1.52
N LEU A 89 -3.70 3.85 2.14
CA LEU A 89 -3.51 5.29 2.32
C LEU A 89 -2.31 5.60 3.22
N ASP A 90 -2.17 4.90 4.34
CA ASP A 90 -1.01 5.07 5.24
C ASP A 90 0.31 4.73 4.54
N ILE A 91 0.32 3.66 3.73
CA ILE A 91 1.48 3.27 2.92
C ILE A 91 1.80 4.36 1.89
N ALA A 92 0.80 4.90 1.18
CA ALA A 92 1.01 5.97 0.21
C ALA A 92 1.57 7.24 0.86
N ARG A 93 1.06 7.63 2.05
CA ARG A 93 1.59 8.76 2.83
C ARG A 93 3.04 8.56 3.23
N MET A 94 3.37 7.36 3.67
CA MET A 94 4.72 6.98 4.09
C MET A 94 5.68 6.93 2.90
N ALA A 95 5.25 6.39 1.76
CA ALA A 95 6.02 6.39 0.51
C ALA A 95 6.32 7.83 0.06
N ARG A 96 5.31 8.71 0.06
CA ARG A 96 5.49 10.14 -0.26
C ARG A 96 6.55 10.78 0.64
N ASP A 97 6.51 10.52 1.95
CA ASP A 97 7.53 11.03 2.88
C ASP A 97 8.94 10.50 2.58
N MET A 98 9.06 9.24 2.17
CA MET A 98 10.35 8.62 1.85
C MET A 98 10.99 9.19 0.58
N LEU A 99 10.19 9.73 -0.35
CA LEU A 99 10.67 10.41 -1.54
C LEU A 99 11.07 11.88 -1.27
N GLY A 100 10.71 12.44 -0.11
CA GLY A 100 10.93 13.85 0.21
C GLY A 100 10.16 14.77 -0.75
N GLY A 101 10.80 15.84 -1.24
CA GLY A 101 10.18 16.77 -2.20
C GLY A 101 9.74 16.09 -3.50
N ASN A 102 10.40 15.01 -3.92
CA ASN A 102 9.98 14.25 -5.10
C ASN A 102 8.70 13.44 -4.87
N GLY A 103 8.29 13.26 -3.61
CA GLY A 103 7.07 12.52 -3.26
C GLY A 103 5.78 13.26 -3.60
N ILE A 104 5.85 14.57 -3.83
CA ILE A 104 4.72 15.39 -4.31
C ILE A 104 4.75 15.60 -5.84
N SER A 105 5.84 15.19 -6.50
CA SER A 105 5.97 15.25 -7.96
C SER A 105 5.13 14.16 -8.61
N ASP A 106 4.55 14.48 -9.78
CA ASP A 106 3.79 13.51 -10.57
C ASP A 106 4.69 12.48 -11.29
N GLU A 107 6.00 12.75 -11.38
CA GLU A 107 7.01 11.90 -12.03
C GLU A 107 7.08 10.49 -11.43
N PHE A 108 6.93 10.37 -10.11
CA PHE A 108 7.01 9.10 -9.41
C PHE A 108 5.63 8.46 -9.17
N GLY A 109 4.54 9.15 -9.50
CA GLY A 109 3.17 8.65 -9.36
C GLY A 109 2.66 8.42 -7.93
N VAL A 110 3.51 8.51 -6.91
CA VAL A 110 3.12 8.30 -5.49
C VAL A 110 2.08 9.32 -5.04
N ALA A 111 2.25 10.60 -5.38
CA ALA A 111 1.30 11.66 -5.06
C ALA A 111 -0.08 11.40 -5.69
N ARG A 112 -0.09 10.93 -6.94
CA ARG A 112 -1.33 10.59 -7.67
C ARG A 112 -2.09 9.47 -6.97
N HIS A 113 -1.40 8.39 -6.61
CA HIS A 113 -2.03 7.29 -5.86
C HIS A 113 -2.49 7.73 -4.47
N LEU A 114 -1.72 8.57 -3.78
CA LEU A 114 -2.10 9.14 -2.49
C LEU A 114 -3.43 9.90 -2.60
N VAL A 115 -3.55 10.84 -3.54
CA VAL A 115 -4.78 11.63 -3.72
C VAL A 115 -5.96 10.75 -4.14
N ASN A 116 -5.72 9.76 -5.01
CA ASN A 116 -6.77 8.81 -5.41
C ASN A 116 -7.30 7.96 -4.25
N LEU A 117 -6.48 7.69 -3.24
CA LEU A 117 -6.85 6.89 -2.06
C LEU A 117 -7.59 7.70 -0.97
N GLU A 118 -7.63 9.04 -1.07
CA GLU A 118 -8.36 9.90 -0.13
C GLU A 118 -9.87 9.92 -0.37
N VAL A 119 -10.35 9.40 -1.51
CA VAL A 119 -11.77 9.35 -1.93
C VAL A 119 -12.37 7.95 -1.73
#